data_AF-A0A6P8SZX3-F1
#
_entry.id   AF-A0A6P8SZX3-F1
#
_cell.length_a   1.000
_cell.length_b   1.000
_cell.length_c   1.000
_cell.angle_alpha   90.00
_cell.angle_beta   90.00
_cell.angle_gamma   90.00
#
_symmetry.space_group_name_H-M   'P 1'
#
loop_
_entity.id
_entity.type
_entity.pdbx_description
1 polymer ?
#
loop_
_entity_poly.entity_id
_entity_poly.type
_entity_poly.pdbx_seq_one_letter_code
_entity_poly.pdbx_strand_id
1 'polypeptide(L)'
;MGFGEDLRCPQAHAAVMRLLDSELHLMEVMKKWMGQRAKSEREFSVQLHHMAAMGEKLERPQPGAGQDYISQLNKSWGVLVSQTDVLSQVMKKRSEDLLDGPISKLTLVIRDKQQLRKTYAEQWNLLRQELGKVTQTELERLKGSYRQAVKDAAQAKRKYQEASKDKERDKAKERYVKASVKLHELHNDYVLSVRAAQVYHQHHYSQIQPTLLAALQSLQQEMVLILSNLG
;
A
#
# COMPACT_ATOMS: atom_id res chain seq x y z
N MET A 1 0.60 18.91 -8.67
CA MET A 1 -0.03 17.64 -9.08
C MET A 1 0.43 16.56 -8.13
N GLY A 2 -0.51 15.98 -7.39
CA GLY A 2 -0.27 15.04 -6.31
C GLY A 2 -1.58 14.33 -5.97
N PHE A 3 -1.48 13.12 -5.43
CA PHE A 3 -2.65 12.27 -5.21
C PHE A 3 -3.70 12.96 -4.33
N GLY A 4 -3.26 13.73 -3.33
CA GLY A 4 -4.15 14.48 -2.44
C GLY A 4 -4.96 15.60 -3.12
N GLU A 5 -4.57 16.06 -4.31
CA GLU A 5 -5.29 17.08 -5.08
C GLU A 5 -6.09 16.45 -6.22
N ASP A 6 -5.48 15.50 -6.93
CA ASP A 6 -5.98 15.00 -8.22
C ASP A 6 -6.87 13.74 -8.08
N LEU A 7 -6.81 13.03 -6.95
CA LEU A 7 -7.41 11.71 -6.75
C LEU A 7 -8.46 11.66 -5.62
N ARG A 8 -9.28 12.71 -5.51
CA ARG A 8 -10.29 12.83 -4.43
C ARG A 8 -11.59 12.06 -4.68
N CYS A 9 -11.85 11.59 -5.90
CA CYS A 9 -13.11 10.91 -6.21
C CYS A 9 -13.09 9.41 -5.84
N PRO A 10 -14.26 8.77 -5.63
CA PRO A 10 -14.32 7.34 -5.33
C PRO A 10 -13.67 6.44 -6.40
N GLN A 11 -13.70 6.86 -7.67
CA GLN A 11 -13.06 6.15 -8.77
C GLN A 11 -11.53 6.18 -8.65
N ALA A 12 -10.99 7.19 -7.98
CA ALA A 12 -9.56 7.35 -7.78
C ALA A 12 -8.99 6.25 -6.89
N HIS A 13 -9.74 5.76 -5.90
CA HIS A 13 -9.31 4.61 -5.10
C HIS A 13 -9.06 3.37 -5.97
N ALA A 14 -9.99 3.04 -6.86
CA ALA A 14 -9.82 1.90 -7.77
C ALA A 14 -8.64 2.10 -8.74
N ALA A 15 -8.39 3.35 -9.18
CA ALA A 15 -7.20 3.67 -9.98
C ALA A 15 -5.90 3.47 -9.19
N VAL A 16 -5.84 3.97 -7.95
CA VAL A 16 -4.68 3.80 -7.05
C VAL A 16 -4.42 2.32 -6.75
N MET A 17 -5.46 1.53 -6.48
CA MET A 17 -5.30 0.09 -6.25
C MET A 17 -4.71 -0.62 -7.47
N ARG A 18 -5.22 -0.32 -8.67
CA ARG A 18 -4.67 -0.86 -9.93
C ARG A 18 -3.23 -0.43 -10.17
N LEU A 19 -2.88 0.82 -9.84
CA LEU A 19 -1.51 1.31 -9.91
C LEU A 19 -0.60 0.47 -9.01
N LEU A 20 -0.95 0.33 -7.73
CA LEU A 20 -0.17 -0.46 -6.76
C LEU A 20 0.01 -1.92 -7.21
N ASP A 21 -1.05 -2.52 -7.75
CA ASP A 21 -1.02 -3.89 -8.30
C ASP A 21 -0.09 -4.00 -9.52
N SER A 22 -0.15 -3.04 -10.44
CA SER A 22 0.73 -3.01 -11.62
C SER A 22 2.20 -2.82 -11.26
N GLU A 23 2.50 -1.95 -10.29
CA GLU A 23 3.87 -1.72 -9.82
C GLU A 23 4.42 -2.94 -9.08
N LEU A 24 3.62 -3.61 -8.24
CA LEU A 24 3.98 -4.87 -7.60
C LEU A 24 4.30 -5.94 -8.65
N HIS A 25 3.46 -6.06 -9.68
CA HIS A 25 3.71 -7.00 -10.76
C HIS A 25 5.02 -6.71 -11.49
N LEU A 26 5.30 -5.44 -11.81
CA LEU A 26 6.55 -5.03 -12.45
C LEU A 26 7.77 -5.39 -11.58
N MET A 27 7.71 -5.15 -10.27
CA MET A 27 8.81 -5.49 -9.37
C MET A 27 9.08 -7.00 -9.31
N GLU A 28 8.03 -7.84 -9.37
CA GLU A 28 8.20 -9.29 -9.46
C GLU A 28 8.82 -9.71 -10.80
N VAL A 29 8.45 -9.06 -11.91
CA VAL A 29 9.09 -9.27 -13.20
C VAL A 29 10.57 -8.87 -13.15
N MET A 30 10.89 -7.72 -12.56
CA MET A 30 12.28 -7.26 -12.36
C MET A 30 13.08 -8.28 -11.56
N LYS A 31 12.53 -8.78 -10.45
CA LYS A 31 13.18 -9.79 -9.60
C LYS A 31 13.50 -11.07 -10.38
N LYS A 32 12.53 -11.58 -11.16
CA LYS A 32 12.73 -12.76 -12.00
C LYS A 32 13.81 -12.54 -13.06
N TRP A 33 13.77 -11.38 -13.73
CA TRP A 33 14.77 -11.01 -14.73
C TRP A 33 16.17 -10.92 -14.13
N MET A 34 16.33 -10.26 -12.99
CA MET A 34 17.61 -10.17 -12.27
C MET A 34 18.11 -11.55 -11.83
N GLY A 35 17.21 -12.42 -11.35
CA GLY A 35 17.55 -13.80 -11.00
C GLY A 35 18.06 -14.60 -12.20
N GLN A 36 17.43 -14.44 -13.37
CA GLN A 36 17.90 -15.07 -14.60
C GLN A 36 19.27 -14.52 -15.03
N ARG A 37 19.50 -13.20 -14.89
CA ARG A 37 20.81 -12.59 -15.12
C ARG A 37 21.88 -13.18 -14.21
N ALA A 38 21.63 -13.28 -12.90
CA ALA A 38 22.57 -13.88 -11.95
C ALA A 38 22.89 -15.33 -12.32
N LYS A 39 21.88 -16.11 -12.74
CA LYS A 39 22.07 -17.49 -13.20
C LYS A 39 22.98 -17.55 -14.44
N SER A 40 22.74 -16.70 -15.44
CA SER A 40 23.58 -16.63 -16.64
C SER A 40 25.02 -16.22 -16.34
N GLU A 41 25.24 -15.26 -15.43
CA GLU A 41 26.59 -14.87 -14.98
C GLU A 41 27.33 -16.05 -14.32
N ARG A 42 26.62 -16.86 -13.52
CA ARG A 42 27.17 -18.08 -12.89
C ARG A 42 27.49 -19.18 -13.90
N GLU A 43 26.60 -19.43 -14.85
CA GLU A 43 26.82 -20.43 -15.91
C GLU A 43 28.02 -20.06 -16.77
N PHE A 44 28.16 -18.78 -17.13
CA PHE A 44 29.30 -18.28 -17.90
C PHE A 44 30.60 -18.39 -17.12
N SER A 45 30.59 -18.07 -15.81
CA SER A 45 31.73 -18.31 -14.92
C SER A 45 32.20 -19.77 -14.95
N VAL A 46 31.27 -20.74 -14.83
CA VAL A 46 31.60 -22.17 -14.86
C VAL A 46 32.23 -22.57 -16.20
N GLN A 47 31.71 -22.06 -17.32
CA GLN A 47 32.27 -22.32 -18.64
C GLN A 47 33.70 -21.78 -18.78
N LEU A 48 33.94 -20.54 -18.35
CA LEU A 48 35.28 -19.93 -18.37
C LEU A 48 36.28 -20.68 -17.49
N HIS A 49 35.87 -21.11 -16.28
CA HIS A 49 36.73 -21.89 -15.40
C HIS A 49 37.09 -23.24 -16.03
N HIS A 50 36.12 -23.90 -16.67
CA HIS A 50 36.38 -25.15 -17.39
C HIS A 50 37.37 -24.95 -18.54
N MET A 51 37.24 -23.86 -19.31
CA MET A 51 38.18 -23.51 -20.37
C MET A 51 39.59 -23.26 -19.85
N ALA A 52 39.73 -22.52 -18.74
CA ALA A 52 41.03 -22.30 -18.11
C ALA A 52 41.66 -23.62 -17.63
N ALA A 53 40.88 -24.47 -16.94
CA ALA A 53 41.34 -25.77 -16.48
C ALA A 53 41.72 -26.73 -17.62
N MET A 54 41.08 -26.62 -18.80
CA MET A 54 41.50 -27.35 -20.00
C MET A 54 42.86 -26.84 -20.53
N GLY A 55 43.06 -25.51 -20.55
CA GLY A 55 44.31 -24.88 -20.94
C GLY A 55 45.49 -25.34 -20.08
N GLU A 56 45.32 -25.34 -18.75
CA GLU A 56 46.33 -25.80 -17.79
C GLU A 56 46.68 -27.30 -17.93
N LYS A 57 45.68 -28.14 -18.25
CA LYS A 57 45.92 -29.57 -18.49
C LYS A 57 46.70 -29.82 -19.78
N LEU A 58 46.49 -29.00 -20.80
CA LEU A 58 47.20 -29.06 -22.08
C LEU A 58 48.63 -28.51 -21.97
N GLU A 59 48.89 -27.62 -21.00
CA GLU A 59 50.22 -27.09 -20.68
C GLU A 59 51.18 -28.12 -20.07
N ARG A 60 50.74 -29.33 -19.71
CA ARG A 60 51.62 -30.36 -19.11
C ARG A 60 52.70 -30.80 -20.12
N PRO A 61 53.99 -30.44 -19.95
CA PRO A 61 55.04 -30.78 -20.90
C PRO A 61 55.44 -32.25 -20.77
N GLN A 62 55.95 -32.84 -21.85
CA GLN A 62 56.72 -34.09 -21.75
C GLN A 62 57.93 -33.85 -20.83
N PRO A 63 58.17 -34.73 -19.84
CA PRO A 63 59.32 -34.58 -18.96
C PRO A 63 60.62 -34.77 -19.76
N GLY A 64 61.35 -33.68 -20.04
CA GLY A 64 62.67 -33.74 -20.66
C GLY A 64 63.15 -32.51 -21.45
N ALA A 65 62.28 -31.59 -21.86
CA ALA A 65 62.68 -30.43 -22.67
C ALA A 65 62.78 -29.17 -21.80
N GLY A 66 63.99 -28.79 -21.35
CA GLY A 66 64.26 -27.54 -20.62
C GLY A 66 64.01 -26.24 -21.41
N GLN A 67 63.09 -26.25 -22.39
CA GLN A 67 62.77 -25.16 -23.32
C GLN A 67 61.54 -24.33 -22.91
N ASP A 68 60.74 -24.80 -21.94
CA ASP A 68 59.50 -24.14 -21.51
C ASP A 68 59.75 -22.74 -20.91
N TYR A 69 60.89 -22.52 -20.26
CA TYR A 69 61.27 -21.21 -19.71
C TYR A 69 61.68 -20.18 -20.79
N ILE A 70 61.91 -20.61 -22.04
CA ILE A 70 62.43 -19.76 -23.12
C ILE A 70 61.31 -19.32 -24.08
N SER A 71 60.28 -20.14 -24.28
CA SER A 71 59.19 -19.83 -25.22
C SER A 71 58.33 -18.65 -24.76
N GLN A 72 58.51 -17.49 -25.40
CA GLN A 72 57.65 -16.31 -25.23
C GLN A 72 56.17 -16.61 -25.57
N LEU A 73 55.94 -17.53 -26.52
CA LEU A 73 54.60 -17.95 -26.91
C LEU A 73 53.90 -18.74 -25.79
N ASN A 74 54.59 -19.69 -25.14
CA ASN A 74 54.04 -20.45 -24.02
C ASN A 74 53.73 -19.53 -22.82
N LYS A 75 54.60 -18.56 -22.53
CA LYS A 75 54.33 -17.55 -21.50
C LYS A 75 53.09 -16.72 -21.82
N SER A 76 52.94 -16.29 -23.07
CA SER A 76 51.76 -15.52 -23.51
C SER A 76 50.47 -16.34 -23.44
N TRP A 77 50.54 -17.63 -23.78
CA TRP A 77 49.43 -18.57 -23.64
C TRP A 77 49.03 -18.76 -22.17
N GLY A 78 49.98 -19.01 -21.27
CA GLY A 78 49.69 -19.14 -19.84
C GLY A 78 49.06 -17.89 -19.23
N VAL A 79 49.45 -16.70 -19.69
CA VAL A 79 48.78 -15.44 -19.32
C VAL A 79 47.33 -15.40 -19.82
N LEU A 80 47.04 -15.87 -21.03
CA LEU A 80 45.67 -15.93 -21.55
C LEU A 80 44.79 -16.90 -20.75
N VAL A 81 45.32 -18.07 -20.40
CA VAL A 81 44.65 -19.07 -19.55
C VAL A 81 44.37 -18.48 -18.16
N SER A 82 45.34 -17.84 -17.53
CA SER A 82 45.17 -17.24 -16.21
C SER A 82 44.18 -16.07 -16.22
N GLN A 83 44.20 -15.21 -17.25
CA GLN A 83 43.21 -14.13 -17.43
C GLN A 83 41.79 -14.67 -17.60
N THR A 84 41.65 -15.82 -18.27
CA THR A 84 40.35 -16.50 -18.43
C THR A 84 39.81 -17.01 -17.08
N ASP A 85 40.68 -17.56 -16.23
CA ASP A 85 40.28 -17.97 -14.87
C ASP A 85 39.92 -16.76 -13.98
N VAL A 86 40.69 -15.68 -14.04
CA VAL A 86 40.36 -14.43 -13.33
C VAL A 86 39.00 -13.90 -13.76
N LEU A 87 38.69 -13.91 -15.06
CA LEU A 87 37.37 -13.50 -15.56
C LEU A 87 36.25 -14.41 -15.03
N SER A 88 36.50 -15.72 -14.93
CA SER A 88 35.56 -16.65 -14.30
C SER A 88 35.25 -16.25 -12.86
N GLN A 89 36.27 -15.94 -12.04
CA GLN A 89 36.07 -15.52 -10.66
C GLN A 89 35.30 -14.20 -10.56
N VAL A 90 35.58 -13.24 -11.45
CA VAL A 90 34.83 -11.97 -11.52
C VAL A 90 33.35 -12.21 -11.85
N MET A 91 33.05 -13.10 -12.81
CA MET A 91 31.67 -13.42 -13.19
C MET A 91 30.92 -14.15 -12.08
N LYS A 92 31.59 -15.07 -11.37
CA LYS A 92 31.05 -15.72 -10.18
C LYS A 92 30.67 -14.70 -9.12
N LYS A 93 31.60 -13.78 -8.80
CA LYS A 93 31.38 -12.74 -7.80
C LYS A 93 30.22 -11.81 -8.18
N ARG A 94 30.11 -11.41 -9.46
CA ARG A 94 28.97 -10.58 -9.93
C ARG A 94 27.62 -11.27 -9.72
N SER A 95 27.55 -12.56 -10.00
CA SER A 95 26.34 -13.36 -9.75
C SER A 95 25.97 -13.37 -8.26
N GLU A 96 26.94 -13.58 -7.38
CA GLU A 96 26.77 -13.59 -5.92
C GLU A 96 26.37 -12.19 -5.40
N ASP A 97 27.09 -11.13 -5.79
CA ASP A 97 26.79 -9.74 -5.43
C ASP A 97 25.37 -9.33 -5.87
N LEU A 98 24.92 -9.80 -7.05
CA LEU A 98 23.57 -9.52 -7.56
C LEU A 98 22.48 -10.19 -6.72
N LEU A 99 22.73 -11.43 -6.26
CA LEU A 99 21.81 -12.19 -5.41
C LEU A 99 21.72 -11.60 -3.99
N ASP A 100 22.88 -11.37 -3.38
CA ASP A 100 22.96 -10.98 -1.96
C ASP A 100 22.67 -9.48 -1.74
N GLY A 101 22.88 -8.64 -2.75
CA GLY A 101 22.59 -7.22 -2.67
C GLY A 101 21.25 -6.85 -3.34
N PRO A 102 21.25 -6.49 -4.64
CA PRO A 102 20.08 -5.91 -5.29
C PRO A 102 18.82 -6.79 -5.27
N ILE A 103 18.92 -8.09 -5.53
CA ILE A 103 17.76 -9.01 -5.53
C ILE A 103 17.17 -9.15 -4.12
N SER A 104 18.02 -9.24 -3.10
CA SER A 104 17.60 -9.29 -1.70
C SER A 104 16.90 -8.00 -1.27
N LYS A 105 17.46 -6.83 -1.61
CA LYS A 105 16.82 -5.52 -1.39
C LYS A 105 15.48 -5.41 -2.10
N LEU A 106 15.41 -5.78 -3.39
CA LEU A 106 14.16 -5.78 -4.15
C LEU A 106 13.09 -6.67 -3.51
N THR A 107 13.48 -7.83 -2.98
CA THR A 107 12.57 -8.73 -2.26
C THR A 107 11.97 -8.07 -1.02
N LEU A 108 12.75 -7.30 -0.26
CA LEU A 108 12.26 -6.54 0.88
C LEU A 108 11.27 -5.44 0.45
N VAL A 109 11.63 -4.65 -0.58
CA VAL A 109 10.75 -3.58 -1.08
C VAL A 109 9.43 -4.15 -1.63
N ILE A 110 9.45 -5.31 -2.29
CA ILE A 110 8.23 -6.00 -2.73
C ILE A 110 7.32 -6.30 -1.53
N ARG A 111 7.88 -6.88 -0.46
CA ARG A 111 7.12 -7.20 0.76
C ARG A 111 6.55 -5.93 1.40
N ASP A 112 7.35 -4.88 1.52
CA ASP A 112 6.90 -3.62 2.12
C ASP A 112 5.79 -2.97 1.28
N LYS A 113 5.89 -3.06 -0.05
CA LYS A 113 4.85 -2.57 -0.96
C LYS A 113 3.56 -3.39 -0.90
N GLN A 114 3.64 -4.71 -0.72
CA GLN A 114 2.46 -5.55 -0.47
C GLN A 114 1.75 -5.14 0.82
N GLN A 115 2.51 -4.87 1.88
CA GLN A 115 1.96 -4.39 3.14
C GLN A 115 1.36 -2.99 3.01
N LEU A 116 2.05 -2.06 2.33
CA LEU A 116 1.56 -0.71 2.04
C LEU A 116 0.20 -0.75 1.33
N ARG A 117 0.07 -1.58 0.28
CA ARG A 117 -1.19 -1.76 -0.46
C ARG A 117 -2.31 -2.23 0.46
N LYS A 118 -2.04 -3.23 1.31
CA LYS A 118 -3.02 -3.77 2.26
C LYS A 118 -3.47 -2.70 3.26
N THR A 119 -2.52 -2.03 3.90
CA THR A 119 -2.80 -0.98 4.89
C THR A 119 -3.57 0.19 4.27
N TYR A 120 -3.20 0.64 3.06
CA TYR A 120 -3.95 1.68 2.36
C TYR A 120 -5.42 1.29 2.12
N ALA A 121 -5.67 0.06 1.64
CA ALA A 121 -7.03 -0.42 1.41
C ALA A 121 -7.86 -0.51 2.70
N GLU A 122 -7.25 -0.99 3.78
CA GLU A 122 -7.88 -1.04 5.11
C GLU A 122 -8.24 0.36 5.64
N GLN A 123 -7.28 1.30 5.58
CA GLN A 123 -7.51 2.68 6.02
C GLN A 123 -8.59 3.38 5.18
N TRP A 124 -8.55 3.19 3.87
CA TRP A 124 -9.59 3.73 2.98
C TRP A 124 -10.99 3.22 3.34
N ASN A 125 -11.12 1.91 3.57
CA ASN A 125 -12.40 1.30 3.91
C ASN A 125 -12.90 1.75 5.28
N LEU A 126 -12.01 1.85 6.27
CA LEU A 126 -12.35 2.37 7.60
C LEU A 126 -12.86 3.80 7.52
N LEU A 127 -12.15 4.67 6.81
CA LEU A 127 -12.55 6.07 6.63
C LEU A 127 -13.90 6.20 5.90
N ARG A 128 -14.15 5.34 4.90
CA ARG A 128 -15.41 5.32 4.16
C ARG A 128 -16.58 4.83 5.03
N GLN A 129 -16.34 3.82 5.87
CA GLN A 129 -17.33 3.29 6.80
C GLN A 129 -17.71 4.35 7.84
N GLU A 130 -16.72 5.01 8.45
CA GLU A 130 -16.96 6.09 9.42
C GLU A 130 -17.70 7.27 8.78
N LEU A 131 -17.32 7.67 7.56
CA LEU A 131 -18.05 8.70 6.82
C LEU A 131 -19.52 8.30 6.61
N GLY A 132 -19.80 7.08 6.14
CA GLY A 132 -21.16 6.60 5.94
C GLY A 132 -21.96 6.53 7.24
N LYS A 133 -21.34 6.08 8.33
CA LYS A 133 -21.96 5.99 9.65
C LYS A 133 -22.43 7.38 10.14
N VAL A 134 -21.51 8.35 10.15
CA VAL A 134 -21.77 9.70 10.66
C VAL A 134 -22.71 10.49 9.75
N THR A 135 -22.55 10.38 8.43
CA THR A 135 -23.31 11.22 7.48
C THR A 135 -24.62 10.62 7.01
N GLN A 136 -24.85 9.31 7.21
CA GLN A 136 -26.07 8.65 6.74
C GLN A 136 -26.75 7.85 7.86
N THR A 137 -26.07 6.83 8.41
CA THR A 137 -26.71 5.87 9.32
C THR A 137 -27.23 6.54 10.59
N GLU A 138 -26.41 7.34 11.26
CA GLU A 138 -26.79 8.02 12.50
C GLU A 138 -27.83 9.12 12.26
N LEU A 139 -27.71 9.86 11.16
CA LEU A 139 -28.64 10.92 10.80
C LEU A 139 -30.03 10.37 10.46
N GLU A 140 -30.13 9.32 9.65
CA GLU A 140 -31.43 8.72 9.31
C GLU A 140 -32.10 8.10 10.55
N ARG A 141 -31.32 7.50 11.46
CA ARG A 141 -31.83 7.02 12.75
C ARG A 141 -32.43 8.16 13.58
N LEU A 142 -31.68 9.25 13.80
CA LEU A 142 -32.14 10.40 14.59
C LEU A 142 -33.32 11.10 13.94
N LYS A 143 -33.29 11.29 12.62
CA LYS A 143 -34.39 11.87 11.84
C LYS A 143 -35.66 11.04 11.95
N GLY A 144 -35.54 9.71 11.93
CA GLY A 144 -36.65 8.78 12.18
C GLY A 144 -37.25 8.97 13.57
N SER A 145 -36.41 8.96 14.61
CA SER A 145 -36.85 9.18 16.00
C SER A 145 -37.49 10.55 16.19
N TYR A 146 -36.91 11.60 15.61
CA TYR A 146 -37.44 12.97 15.66
C TYR A 146 -38.82 13.07 15.00
N ARG A 147 -38.98 12.51 13.78
CA ARG A 147 -40.29 12.46 13.08
C ARG A 147 -41.36 11.73 13.89
N GLN A 148 -40.99 10.65 14.57
CA GLN A 148 -41.93 9.93 15.44
C GLN A 148 -42.32 10.78 16.65
N ALA A 149 -41.35 11.43 17.31
CA ALA A 149 -41.62 12.32 18.44
C ALA A 149 -42.53 13.50 18.07
N VAL A 150 -42.39 14.05 16.85
CA VAL A 150 -43.31 15.09 16.34
C VAL A 150 -44.74 14.56 16.26
N LYS A 151 -44.95 13.35 15.73
CA LYS A 151 -46.28 12.73 15.66
C LYS A 151 -46.86 12.47 17.05
N ASP A 152 -46.05 11.94 17.96
CA ASP A 152 -46.46 11.61 19.33
C ASP A 152 -46.86 12.88 20.11
N ALA A 153 -46.04 13.94 20.02
CA ALA A 153 -46.33 15.22 20.67
C ALA A 153 -47.59 15.89 20.09
N ALA A 154 -47.79 15.83 18.76
CA ALA A 154 -49.00 16.34 18.12
C ALA A 154 -50.25 15.56 18.57
N GLN A 155 -50.16 14.24 18.68
CA GLN A 155 -51.25 13.41 19.19
C GLN A 155 -51.56 13.71 20.66
N ALA A 156 -50.54 13.83 21.51
CA ALA A 156 -50.70 14.15 22.91
C ALA A 156 -51.34 15.54 23.10
N LYS A 157 -50.96 16.52 22.27
CA LYS A 157 -51.56 17.86 22.25
C LYS A 157 -53.05 17.82 21.94
N ARG A 158 -53.46 17.07 20.90
CA ARG A 158 -54.88 16.90 20.54
C ARG A 158 -55.68 16.29 21.69
N LYS A 159 -55.19 15.19 22.28
CA LYS A 159 -55.84 14.53 23.43
C LYS A 159 -55.98 15.43 24.66
N TYR A 160 -55.00 16.32 24.89
CA TYR A 160 -55.08 17.31 25.96
C TYR A 160 -56.15 18.37 25.69
N GLN A 161 -56.29 18.82 24.43
CA GLN A 161 -57.30 19.80 24.03
C GLN A 161 -58.73 19.24 24.07
N GLU A 162 -58.89 17.94 23.81
CA GLU A 162 -60.19 17.24 23.82
C GLU A 162 -60.66 16.82 25.23
N ALA A 163 -59.78 16.86 26.23
CA ALA A 163 -60.11 16.41 27.59
C ALA A 163 -60.97 17.45 28.33
N SER A 164 -62.20 17.05 28.71
CA SER A 164 -63.20 17.94 29.35
C SER A 164 -63.26 17.83 30.88
N LYS A 165 -62.86 16.70 31.47
CA LYS A 165 -62.86 16.47 32.93
C LYS A 165 -61.52 16.86 33.54
N ASP A 166 -61.50 17.61 34.65
CA ASP A 166 -60.26 18.11 35.27
C ASP A 166 -59.22 17.02 35.54
N LYS A 167 -59.62 15.89 36.14
CA LYS A 167 -58.70 14.78 36.42
C LYS A 167 -58.13 14.10 35.17
N GLU A 168 -58.90 14.03 34.08
CA GLU A 168 -58.42 13.48 32.80
C GLU A 168 -57.55 14.48 32.06
N ARG A 169 -57.92 15.77 32.15
CA ARG A 169 -57.20 16.89 31.56
C ARG A 169 -55.81 17.05 32.17
N ASP A 170 -55.68 16.91 33.49
CA ASP A 170 -54.37 16.94 34.16
C ASP A 170 -53.45 15.80 33.71
N LYS A 171 -53.99 14.57 33.60
CA LYS A 171 -53.23 13.42 33.07
C LYS A 171 -52.82 13.62 31.61
N ALA A 172 -53.71 14.19 30.79
CA ALA A 172 -53.42 14.48 29.39
C ALA A 172 -52.37 15.59 29.25
N LYS A 173 -52.42 16.61 30.11
CA LYS A 173 -51.41 17.67 30.20
C LYS A 173 -50.04 17.11 30.52
N GLU A 174 -49.93 16.24 31.54
CA GLU A 174 -48.65 15.63 31.93
C GLU A 174 -48.04 14.81 30.79
N ARG A 175 -48.86 14.02 30.07
CA ARG A 175 -48.43 13.26 28.88
C ARG A 175 -47.94 14.18 27.76
N TYR A 176 -48.66 15.27 27.51
CA TYR A 176 -48.24 16.26 26.50
C TYR A 176 -46.92 16.95 26.87
N VAL A 177 -46.74 17.33 28.14
CA VAL A 177 -45.48 17.92 28.61
C VAL A 177 -44.33 16.93 28.43
N LYS A 178 -44.49 15.67 28.85
CA LYS A 178 -43.48 14.61 28.66
C LYS A 178 -43.12 14.39 27.19
N ALA A 179 -44.13 14.34 26.31
CA ALA A 179 -43.90 14.19 24.87
C ALA A 179 -43.19 15.41 24.26
N SER A 180 -43.49 16.63 24.75
CA SER A 180 -42.86 17.87 24.29
C SER A 180 -41.40 17.98 24.72
N VAL A 181 -41.07 17.59 25.96
CA VAL A 181 -39.67 17.54 26.44
C VAL A 181 -38.86 16.58 25.57
N LYS A 182 -39.35 15.35 25.37
CA LYS A 182 -38.70 14.36 24.51
C LYS A 182 -38.52 14.85 23.06
N LEU A 183 -39.51 15.58 22.53
CA LEU A 183 -39.40 16.17 21.19
C LEU A 183 -38.28 17.21 21.13
N HIS A 184 -38.17 18.10 22.12
CA HIS A 184 -37.11 19.11 22.15
C HIS A 184 -35.72 18.50 22.36
N GLU A 185 -35.59 17.48 23.20
CA GLU A 185 -34.34 16.73 23.36
C GLU A 185 -33.89 16.12 22.03
N LEU A 186 -34.79 15.39 21.34
CA LEU A 186 -34.49 14.80 20.04
C LEU A 186 -34.23 15.84 18.95
N HIS A 187 -34.88 17.02 19.01
CA HIS A 187 -34.59 18.12 18.12
C HIS A 187 -33.13 18.59 18.28
N ASN A 188 -32.72 18.84 19.53
CA ASN A 188 -31.37 19.31 19.84
C ASN A 188 -30.33 18.28 19.39
N ASP A 189 -30.52 17.00 19.72
CA ASP A 189 -29.64 15.92 19.30
C ASP A 189 -29.54 15.85 17.77
N TYR A 190 -30.67 15.91 17.06
CA TYR A 190 -30.68 15.86 15.61
C TYR A 190 -29.93 17.05 14.98
N VAL A 191 -30.16 18.27 15.45
CA VAL A 191 -29.49 19.48 14.94
C VAL A 191 -27.98 19.41 15.19
N LEU A 192 -27.57 19.01 16.39
CA LEU A 192 -26.15 18.86 16.74
C LEU A 192 -25.49 17.76 15.89
N SER A 193 -26.14 16.62 15.70
CA SER A 193 -25.62 15.54 14.85
C SER A 193 -25.53 15.94 13.38
N VAL A 194 -26.51 16.68 12.84
CA VAL A 194 -26.43 17.23 11.48
C VAL A 194 -25.21 18.15 11.35
N ARG A 195 -24.98 19.03 12.34
CA ARG A 195 -23.82 19.91 12.34
C ARG A 195 -22.50 19.12 12.42
N ALA A 196 -22.42 18.13 13.29
CA ALA A 196 -21.26 17.27 13.42
C ALA A 196 -20.96 16.52 12.10
N ALA A 197 -22.00 16.00 11.44
CA ALA A 197 -21.87 15.32 10.16
C ALA A 197 -21.39 16.25 9.03
N GLN A 198 -21.86 17.50 8.99
CA GLN A 198 -21.37 18.50 8.03
C GLN A 198 -19.88 18.79 8.23
N VAL A 199 -19.46 19.02 9.49
CA VAL A 199 -18.06 19.29 9.82
C VAL A 199 -17.19 18.08 9.48
N TYR A 200 -17.63 16.87 9.83
CA TYR A 200 -16.91 15.64 9.50
C TYR A 200 -16.78 15.44 7.98
N HIS A 201 -17.85 15.63 7.23
CA HIS A 201 -17.84 15.54 5.77
C HIS A 201 -16.83 16.53 5.14
N GLN A 202 -16.86 17.78 5.59
CA GLN A 202 -15.90 18.80 5.13
C GLN A 202 -14.46 18.39 5.47
N HIS A 203 -14.20 18.01 6.72
CA HIS A 203 -12.87 17.63 7.19
C HIS A 203 -12.34 16.38 6.48
N HIS A 204 -13.21 15.40 6.19
CA HIS A 204 -12.88 14.19 5.46
C HIS A 204 -12.29 14.50 4.08
N TYR A 205 -12.98 15.33 3.30
CA TYR A 205 -12.56 15.62 1.92
C TYR A 205 -11.50 16.72 1.80
N SER A 206 -11.41 17.62 2.78
CA SER A 206 -10.42 18.70 2.77
C SER A 206 -9.09 18.34 3.42
N GLN A 207 -9.08 17.38 4.36
CA GLN A 207 -7.89 17.05 5.14
C GLN A 207 -7.61 15.55 5.19
N ILE A 208 -8.51 14.74 5.77
CA ILE A 208 -8.22 13.32 6.08
C ILE A 208 -7.84 12.53 4.82
N GLN A 209 -8.71 12.52 3.81
CA GLN A 209 -8.48 11.75 2.59
C GLN A 209 -7.27 12.28 1.80
N PRO A 210 -7.09 13.60 1.57
CA PRO A 210 -5.87 14.13 0.99
C PRO A 210 -4.60 13.73 1.73
N THR A 211 -4.60 13.75 3.06
CA THR A 211 -3.43 13.35 3.87
C THR A 211 -3.10 11.87 3.70
N LEU A 212 -4.09 10.99 3.67
CA LEU A 212 -3.88 9.56 3.39
C LEU A 212 -3.23 9.36 2.00
N LEU A 213 -3.74 10.07 0.99
CA LEU A 213 -3.23 10.00 -0.37
C LEU A 213 -1.81 10.58 -0.49
N ALA A 214 -1.51 11.67 0.21
CA ALA A 214 -0.18 12.27 0.25
C ALA A 214 0.83 11.34 0.95
N ALA A 215 0.45 10.70 2.06
CA ALA A 215 1.29 9.71 2.73
C ALA A 215 1.61 8.52 1.81
N LEU A 216 0.60 8.00 1.09
CA LEU A 216 0.79 6.94 0.10
C LEU A 216 1.79 7.37 -0.99
N GLN A 217 1.61 8.57 -1.55
CA GLN A 217 2.48 9.11 -2.59
C GLN A 217 3.93 9.25 -2.08
N SER A 218 4.12 9.77 -0.88
CA SER A 218 5.45 9.92 -0.26
C SER A 218 6.15 8.58 -0.12
N LEU A 219 5.46 7.56 0.37
CA LEU A 219 6.01 6.21 0.52
C LEU A 219 6.32 5.56 -0.84
N GLN A 220 5.46 5.77 -1.85
CA GLN A 220 5.75 5.29 -3.21
C GLN A 220 7.00 5.96 -3.78
N GLN A 221 7.16 7.28 -3.60
CA GLN A 221 8.34 8.01 -4.06
C GLN A 221 9.61 7.52 -3.37
N GLU A 222 9.57 7.28 -2.06
CA GLU A 222 10.69 6.71 -1.31
C GLU A 222 11.07 5.31 -1.83
N MET A 223 10.08 4.44 -2.07
CA MET A 223 10.32 3.13 -2.68
C MET A 223 10.97 3.24 -4.06
N VAL A 224 10.55 4.20 -4.90
CA VAL A 224 11.20 4.44 -6.20
C VAL A 224 12.65 4.87 -6.03
N LEU A 225 12.97 5.72 -5.06
CA LEU A 225 14.36 6.10 -4.77
C LEU A 225 15.19 4.89 -4.34
N ILE A 226 14.65 4.01 -3.48
CA ILE A 226 15.33 2.77 -3.08
C ILE A 226 15.59 1.89 -4.31
N LEU A 227 14.60 1.74 -5.19
CA LEU A 227 14.73 0.97 -6.43
C LEU A 227 15.77 1.57 -7.39
N SER A 228 15.85 2.90 -7.45
CA SER A 228 16.83 3.62 -8.29
C SER A 228 18.27 3.37 -7.81
N ASN A 229 18.45 3.15 -6.51
CA ASN A 229 19.73 2.88 -5.85
C ASN A 229 20.04 1.38 -5.73
N LEU A 230 19.35 0.51 -6.50
CA LEU A 230 19.66 -0.92 -6.57
C LEU A 230 20.90 -1.23 -7.43
N GLY A 231 21.43 -0.24 -8.15
CA GLY A 231 22.62 -0.35 -9.00
C GLY A 231 23.93 -0.09 -8.27
#